data_AF-A0A6C1PLW1-F1
#
_entry.id   AF-A0A6C1PLW1-F1
#
_cell.length_a   1.000
_cell.length_b   1.000
_cell.length_c   1.000
_cell.angle_alpha   90.00
_cell.angle_beta   90.00
_cell.angle_gamma   90.00
#
_symmetry.space_group_name_H-M   'P 1'
#
loop_
_entity.id
_entity.type
_entity.pdbx_description
1 polymer ?
#
loop_
_entity_poly.entity_id
_entity_poly.type
_entity_poly.pdbx_seq_one_letter_code
_entity_poly.pdbx_strand_id
1 'polypeptide(L)'
;MKVDIIADRIRSNPQTYSGKPTVRDTRVAVEHVLGMLADGASTPEILDNYPFLDEDDIRACIAYAWRIVSHEQVEPLVGSGQG
;
A
#
# COMPACT_ATOMS: atom_id res chain seq x y z
N MET A 1 2.79 -16.23 1.69
CA MET A 1 3.01 -14.80 1.99
C MET A 1 2.83 -14.61 3.48
N LYS A 2 3.84 -14.07 4.19
CA LYS A 2 3.80 -13.95 5.66
C LYS A 2 2.84 -12.83 6.04
N VAL A 3 1.62 -13.19 6.42
CA VAL A 3 0.60 -12.28 6.96
C VAL A 3 1.16 -11.46 8.13
N ASP A 4 2.12 -12.03 8.85
CA ASP A 4 2.86 -11.42 9.97
C ASP A 4 3.53 -10.08 9.61
N ILE A 5 3.98 -9.90 8.36
CA ILE A 5 4.69 -8.68 7.92
C ILE A 5 3.79 -7.44 7.96
N ILE A 6 2.49 -7.59 7.69
CA ILE A 6 1.55 -6.46 7.65
C ILE A 6 1.20 -5.99 9.06
N ALA A 7 0.92 -6.93 9.97
CA ALA A 7 0.43 -6.62 11.31
C ALA A 7 1.46 -5.83 12.14
N ASP A 8 2.75 -6.12 11.96
CA ASP A 8 3.80 -5.46 12.72
C ASP A 8 4.19 -4.10 12.15
N ARG A 9 3.96 -3.86 10.85
CA ARG A 9 4.49 -2.70 10.12
C ARG A 9 3.45 -1.69 9.67
N ILE A 10 2.18 -2.07 9.54
CA ILE A 10 1.11 -1.13 9.19
C ILE A 10 0.27 -0.83 10.42
N ARG A 11 -0.01 0.45 10.66
CA ARG A 11 -0.88 0.92 11.73
C ARG A 11 -2.09 1.60 11.12
N SER A 12 -3.27 1.16 11.51
CA SER A 12 -4.52 1.87 11.26
C SER A 12 -4.98 2.49 12.58
N ASN A 13 -4.95 3.82 12.66
CA ASN A 13 -5.53 4.54 13.77
C ASN A 13 -6.71 5.38 13.26
N PRO A 14 -7.96 4.98 13.54
CA PRO A 14 -9.15 5.68 13.05
C PRO A 14 -9.32 7.09 13.64
N GLN A 15 -8.55 7.45 14.67
CA GLN A 15 -8.62 8.78 15.32
C GLN A 15 -7.55 9.76 14.79
N THR A 16 -6.67 9.33 13.89
CA THR A 16 -5.58 10.17 13.35
C THR A 16 -5.50 10.06 11.83
N TYR A 17 -5.02 11.11 11.16
CA TYR A 17 -4.65 11.08 9.73
C TYR A 17 -5.80 10.63 8.79
N SER A 18 -7.01 11.11 9.06
CA SER A 18 -8.23 10.76 8.32
C SER A 18 -8.53 9.25 8.26
N GLY A 19 -7.97 8.47 9.20
CA GLY A 19 -8.15 7.02 9.27
C GLY A 19 -7.34 6.22 8.24
N LYS A 20 -6.45 6.86 7.49
CA LYS A 20 -5.62 6.16 6.49
C LYS A 20 -4.56 5.29 7.19
N PRO A 21 -4.29 4.07 6.69
CA PRO A 21 -3.21 3.23 7.20
C PRO A 21 -1.85 3.88 6.95
N THR A 22 -0.98 3.89 7.96
CA THR A 22 0.38 4.43 7.91
C THR A 22 1.41 3.36 8.22
N VAL A 23 2.65 3.58 7.76
CA VAL A 23 3.79 2.75 8.18
C VAL A 23 4.08 3.01 9.67
N ARG A 24 4.40 1.95 10.42
CA ARG A 24 4.66 1.96 11.87
C ARG A 24 5.59 3.10 12.25
N ASP A 25 5.26 3.78 13.35
CA ASP A 25 6.09 4.86 13.91
C ASP A 25 6.34 6.05 12.95
N THR A 26 5.59 6.14 11.84
CA THR A 26 5.68 7.23 10.87
C THR A 26 4.32 7.86 10.60
N ARG A 27 4.34 9.00 9.90
CA ARG A 27 3.15 9.62 9.28
C ARG A 27 3.05 9.34 7.78
N VAL A 28 3.87 8.43 7.25
CA VAL A 28 3.85 8.09 5.84
C VAL A 28 2.67 7.15 5.60
N ALA A 29 1.71 7.61 4.79
CA ALA A 29 0.55 6.80 4.43
C ALA A 29 0.95 5.65 3.50
N VAL A 30 0.31 4.49 3.65
CA VAL A 30 0.49 3.35 2.74
C VAL A 30 0.17 3.75 1.29
N GLU A 31 -0.90 4.51 1.10
CA GLU A 31 -1.28 5.07 -0.22
C GLU A 31 -0.16 5.92 -0.84
N HIS A 32 0.59 6.68 -0.03
CA HIS A 32 1.68 7.53 -0.54
C HIS A 32 2.83 6.68 -1.08
N VAL A 33 3.21 5.63 -0.35
CA VAL A 33 4.23 4.66 -0.81
C VAL A 33 3.78 3.96 -2.10
N LEU A 34 2.53 3.52 -2.14
CA LEU A 34 1.96 2.87 -3.33
C LEU A 34 1.88 3.83 -4.53
N GLY A 35 1.58 5.11 -4.30
CA GLY A 35 1.56 6.15 -5.33
C GLY A 35 2.94 6.34 -5.95
N MET A 36 4.00 6.45 -5.14
CA MET A 36 5.37 6.53 -5.67
C MET A 36 5.75 5.30 -6.49
N LEU A 37 5.40 4.09 -6.01
CA LEU A 37 5.63 2.85 -6.76
C LEU A 37 4.86 2.85 -8.09
N ALA A 38 3.62 3.34 -8.11
CA ALA A 38 2.80 3.45 -9.31
C ALA A 38 3.38 4.46 -10.32
N ASP A 39 3.99 5.55 -9.83
CA ASP A 39 4.71 6.54 -10.63
C ASP A 39 6.08 6.05 -11.12
N GLY A 40 6.49 4.83 -10.76
CA GLY A 40 7.71 4.17 -11.23
C GLY A 40 8.92 4.35 -10.33
N ALA A 41 8.77 4.92 -9.12
CA ALA A 41 9.86 5.01 -8.16
C ALA A 41 10.34 3.61 -7.73
N SER A 42 11.65 3.43 -7.72
CA SER A 42 12.27 2.22 -7.21
C SER A 42 12.31 2.21 -5.67
N THR A 43 12.41 1.03 -5.07
CA THR A 43 12.58 0.91 -3.60
C THR A 43 13.76 1.73 -3.07
N PRO A 44 14.97 1.71 -3.67
CA PRO A 44 16.07 2.55 -3.22
C PRO A 44 15.76 4.05 -3.23
N GLU A 45 15.07 4.56 -4.26
CA GLU A 45 14.69 5.98 -4.34
C GLU A 45 13.67 6.35 -3.25
N ILE A 46 12.74 5.45 -2.93
CA ILE A 46 11.79 5.67 -1.82
C ILE A 46 12.56 5.69 -0.48
N LEU A 47 13.52 4.79 -0.27
CA LEU A 47 14.31 4.74 0.95
C LEU A 47 15.25 5.96 1.07
N ASP A 48 15.74 6.50 -0.04
CA ASP A 48 16.55 7.73 -0.03
C ASP A 48 15.70 8.95 0.42
N ASN A 49 14.46 9.05 -0.07
CA ASN A 49 13.50 10.08 0.35
C ASN A 49 12.98 9.89 1.78
N TYR A 50 12.93 8.64 2.25
CA TYR A 50 12.40 8.25 3.55
C TYR A 50 13.36 7.29 4.28
N PRO A 51 14.52 7.79 4.77
CA PRO A 51 15.60 6.95 5.32
C PRO A 51 15.27 6.26 6.64
N PHE A 52 14.12 6.56 7.23
CA PHE A 52 13.58 5.90 8.42
C PHE A 52 12.68 4.70 8.09
N LEU A 53 12.41 4.45 6.81
CA LEU A 53 11.77 3.22 6.33
C LEU A 53 12.83 2.16 6.03
N ASP A 54 12.42 0.91 6.06
CA ASP A 54 13.20 -0.21 5.52
C ASP A 54 12.47 -0.91 4.37
N GLU A 55 13.16 -1.83 3.66
CA GLU A 55 12.56 -2.57 2.55
C GLU A 55 11.30 -3.36 2.94
N ASP A 56 11.24 -3.87 4.17
CA ASP A 56 10.10 -4.64 4.64
C ASP A 56 8.89 -3.75 4.92
N ASP A 57 9.08 -2.47 5.25
CA ASP A 57 7.99 -1.50 5.31
C ASP A 57 7.37 -1.30 3.92
N ILE A 58 8.18 -1.21 2.87
CA ILE A 58 7.69 -1.10 1.48
C ILE A 58 6.95 -2.39 1.08
N ARG A 59 7.49 -3.56 1.41
CA ARG A 59 6.80 -4.84 1.20
C ARG A 59 5.49 -4.92 1.98
N ALA A 60 5.44 -4.38 3.19
CA ALA A 60 4.21 -4.33 3.99
C ALA A 60 3.15 -3.44 3.35
N CYS A 61 3.52 -2.30 2.75
CA CYS A 61 2.60 -1.48 1.96
C CYS A 61 2.00 -2.25 0.78
N ILE A 62 2.83 -2.97 0.01
CA ILE A 62 2.38 -3.79 -1.12
C ILE A 62 1.48 -4.93 -0.64
N ALA A 63 1.87 -5.63 0.43
CA ALA A 63 1.09 -6.73 0.98
C ALA A 63 -0.26 -6.25 1.55
N TYR A 64 -0.30 -5.05 2.15
CA TYR A 64 -1.54 -4.39 2.55
C TYR A 64 -2.44 -4.15 1.34
N ALA A 65 -1.92 -3.55 0.26
CA ALA A 65 -2.68 -3.34 -0.97
C ALA A 65 -3.24 -4.65 -1.54
N TRP A 66 -2.39 -5.68 -1.63
CA TRP A 66 -2.79 -7.01 -2.07
C TRP A 66 -3.94 -7.56 -1.23
N ARG A 67 -3.88 -7.43 0.11
CA ARG A 67 -4.95 -7.93 1.00
C ARG A 67 -6.28 -7.21 0.75
N ILE A 68 -6.27 -5.94 0.38
CA ILE A 68 -7.48 -5.19 0.06
C ILE A 68 -8.09 -5.70 -1.26
N VAL A 69 -7.26 -5.89 -2.29
CA VAL A 69 -7.73 -6.26 -3.64
C VAL A 69 -7.88 -7.77 -3.86
N SER A 70 -7.30 -8.63 -3.01
CA SER A 70 -7.27 -10.09 -3.23
C SER A 70 -8.64 -10.76 -3.19
N HIS A 71 -9.66 -10.07 -2.65
CA HIS A 71 -11.04 -10.53 -2.61
C HIS A 71 -11.96 -9.74 -3.55
N GLU A 72 -11.39 -8.83 -4.34
CA GLU A 72 -12.12 -8.05 -5.33
C GLU A 72 -12.36 -8.88 -6.59
N GLN A 73 -13.61 -8.94 -7.04
CA GLN A 73 -14.00 -9.55 -8.31
C GLN A 73 -14.36 -8.41 -9.27
N VAL A 74 -13.53 -8.22 -10.31
CA VAL A 74 -13.82 -7.23 -11.35
C VAL A 74 -14.61 -7.94 -12.45
N GLU A 75 -15.91 -7.64 -12.55
CA GLU A 75 -16.67 -8.06 -13.73
C GLU A 75 -16.16 -7.30 -14.95
N PRO A 76 -15.85 -7.98 -16.06
CA PRO A 76 -15.54 -7.30 -17.30
C PRO A 76 -16.76 -6.45 -17.67
N LEU A 77 -16.54 -5.16 -17.91
CA LEU A 77 -17.55 -4.35 -18.59
C LEU A 77 -17.69 -4.95 -20.00
N VAL A 78 -18.65 -5.87 -20.17
CA VAL A 78 -19.06 -6.34 -21.48
C VAL A 78 -19.71 -5.12 -22.14
N GLY A 79 -18.92 -4.42 -22.94
CA GLY A 79 -19.43 -3.35 -23.79
C GLY A 79 -20.57 -3.93 -24.61
N SER A 80 -21.77 -3.39 -24.42
CA SER A 80 -22.93 -3.73 -25.23
C SER A 80 -22.60 -3.35 -26.67
N GLY A 81 -22.05 -4.28 -27.44
CA GLY A 81 -22.07 -4.24 -28.89
C GLY A 81 -23.53 -4.32 -29.31
N GLN A 82 -24.19 -3.17 -29.44
CA GLN A 82 -25.37 -3.06 -30.28
C GLN A 82 -24.84 -2.78 -31.69
N GLY A 83 -25.15 -3.71 -32.60
CA GLY A 83 -24.78 -3.64 -34.00
C GLY A 83 -25.63 -2.69 -34.82
#